data_AF-A0A5E6NX18-F1
#
_entry.id   AF-A0A5E6NX18-F1
#
_cell.length_a   1.000
_cell.length_b   1.000
_cell.length_c   1.000
_cell.angle_alpha   90.00
_cell.angle_beta   90.00
_cell.angle_gamma   90.00
#
_symmetry.space_group_name_H-M   'P 1'
#
loop_
_entity.id
_entity.type
_entity.pdbx_description
1 polymer ?
#
loop_
_entity_poly.entity_id
_entity_poly.type
_entity_poly.pdbx_seq_one_letter_code
_entity_poly.pdbx_strand_id
1 'polypeptide(L)'
;MPTPNNNNSITYFELALLAEDVYKKDIDNRGVNGWEPDVITGTANNFDSGLQIQNYQNATHPNHTVIAIAGTNGLNDWDDNVSFITGGLSEQFQQALTYAAQTIDTAAKNSEDTKTANKTFSVTGHSLGGGIAQAIAYTFGLNGVTLDAPGASAIVASKEYQVFIASLKEKYPNAFNNIEDTPNVGEHLLIFVRNVHW
;
A
#
# COMPACT_ATOMS: atom_id res chain seq x y z
N MET A 1 -10.47 27.92 22.83
CA MET A 1 -10.99 26.70 22.17
C MET A 1 -9.91 25.64 22.31
N PRO A 2 -10.17 24.47 22.91
CA PRO A 2 -9.17 23.40 22.93
C PRO A 2 -8.91 22.96 21.49
N THR A 3 -7.65 22.89 21.10
CA THR A 3 -7.21 22.26 19.85
C THR A 3 -7.72 20.81 19.80
N PRO A 4 -8.27 20.34 18.66
CA PRO A 4 -8.64 18.94 18.51
C PRO A 4 -7.42 18.07 18.77
N ASN A 5 -7.57 17.11 19.67
CA ASN A 5 -6.54 16.14 20.02
C ASN A 5 -6.18 15.33 18.77
N ASN A 6 -4.94 15.44 18.31
CA ASN A 6 -4.35 14.87 17.12
C ASN A 6 -4.06 13.35 17.25
N ASN A 7 -4.86 12.62 18.04
CA ASN A 7 -4.75 11.17 18.23
C ASN A 7 -5.33 10.33 17.07
N ASN A 8 -5.54 10.92 15.89
CA ASN A 8 -6.12 10.28 14.70
C ASN A 8 -5.06 10.00 13.60
N SER A 9 -3.79 10.33 13.83
CA SER A 9 -2.72 10.08 12.88
C SER A 9 -2.11 8.70 13.10
N ILE A 10 -2.10 7.88 12.07
CA ILE A 10 -1.41 6.59 12.06
C ILE A 10 0.09 6.84 12.20
N THR A 11 0.72 6.09 13.10
CA THR A 11 2.14 6.22 13.36
C THR A 11 2.97 5.43 12.35
N TYR A 12 4.20 5.87 12.09
CA TYR A 12 5.14 5.08 11.29
C TYR A 12 5.45 3.71 11.91
N PHE A 13 5.37 3.60 13.24
CA PHE A 13 5.52 2.34 13.94
C PHE A 13 4.39 1.36 13.62
N GLU A 14 3.14 1.82 13.59
CA GLU A 14 2.01 0.98 13.15
C GLU A 14 2.15 0.53 11.70
N LEU A 15 2.55 1.42 10.79
CA LEU A 15 2.79 1.06 9.39
C LEU A 15 3.92 0.04 9.24
N ALA A 16 4.98 0.13 10.07
CA ALA A 16 6.06 -0.84 10.07
C ALA A 16 5.61 -2.21 10.58
N LEU A 17 4.80 -2.25 11.64
CA LEU A 17 4.22 -3.50 12.15
C LEU A 17 3.33 -4.18 11.11
N LEU A 18 2.55 -3.41 10.35
CA LEU A 18 1.71 -3.95 9.28
C LEU A 18 2.51 -4.46 8.07
N ALA A 19 3.65 -3.84 7.76
CA ALA A 19 4.56 -4.34 6.73
C ALA A 19 5.22 -5.68 7.11
N GLU A 20 5.35 -5.98 8.40
CA GLU A 20 5.77 -7.29 8.89
C GLU A 20 4.58 -8.27 8.96
N ASP A 21 3.45 -7.82 9.51
CA ASP A 21 2.26 -8.66 9.75
C ASP A 21 1.73 -9.30 8.46
N VAL A 22 1.79 -8.56 7.35
CA VAL A 22 1.34 -9.04 6.04
C VAL A 22 2.10 -10.27 5.55
N TYR A 23 3.28 -10.61 6.07
CA TYR A 23 4.00 -11.85 5.73
C TYR A 23 3.34 -13.12 6.28
N LYS A 24 2.49 -13.02 7.31
CA LYS A 24 1.78 -14.17 7.87
C LYS A 24 0.87 -14.77 6.79
N LYS A 25 1.13 -16.03 6.44
CA LYS A 25 0.43 -16.72 5.33
C LYS A 25 -1.05 -16.91 5.60
N ASP A 26 -1.38 -17.20 6.85
CA ASP A 26 -2.74 -17.42 7.31
C ASP A 26 -3.33 -16.08 7.79
N ILE A 27 -4.45 -15.69 7.19
CA ILE A 27 -5.14 -14.45 7.48
C ILE A 27 -5.67 -14.42 8.92
N ASP A 28 -6.03 -15.58 9.48
CA ASP A 28 -6.55 -15.68 10.85
C ASP A 28 -5.48 -15.36 11.91
N ASN A 29 -4.21 -15.33 11.49
CA ASN A 29 -3.09 -14.93 12.34
C ASN A 29 -2.63 -13.49 12.10
N ARG A 30 -3.21 -12.79 11.12
CA ARG A 30 -2.94 -11.37 10.84
C ARG A 30 -3.71 -10.50 11.81
N GLY A 31 -3.14 -9.32 12.06
CA GLY A 31 -3.66 -8.34 12.97
C GLY A 31 -2.62 -7.96 14.04
N VAL A 32 -2.51 -6.66 14.29
CA VAL A 32 -1.55 -6.10 15.24
C VAL A 32 -2.02 -4.73 15.72
N ASN A 33 -1.93 -4.46 17.03
CA ASN A 33 -2.31 -3.18 17.64
C ASN A 33 -3.73 -2.69 17.27
N GLY A 34 -4.70 -3.60 17.18
CA GLY A 34 -6.09 -3.29 16.83
C GLY A 34 -6.34 -3.00 15.36
N TRP A 35 -5.31 -3.09 14.52
CA TRP A 35 -5.46 -3.24 13.09
C TRP A 35 -5.81 -4.68 12.79
N GLU A 36 -6.91 -4.87 12.07
CA GLU A 36 -7.43 -6.18 11.69
C GLU A 36 -7.52 -6.27 10.16
N PRO A 37 -7.31 -7.45 9.56
CA PRO A 37 -7.46 -7.61 8.13
C PRO A 37 -8.91 -7.35 7.71
N ASP A 38 -9.10 -6.56 6.65
CA ASP A 38 -10.40 -6.34 6.04
C ASP A 38 -10.87 -7.60 5.30
N VAL A 39 -11.65 -8.42 6.01
CA VAL A 39 -12.21 -9.68 5.51
C VAL A 39 -13.30 -9.47 4.45
N ILE A 40 -13.87 -8.27 4.31
CA ILE A 40 -14.92 -7.98 3.30
C ILE A 40 -14.32 -7.90 1.90
N THR A 41 -13.07 -7.42 1.78
CA THR A 41 -12.30 -7.50 0.51
C THR A 41 -11.80 -8.91 0.20
N GLY A 42 -12.09 -9.90 1.05
CA GLY A 42 -12.07 -11.32 0.72
C GLY A 42 -10.67 -11.84 0.37
N THR A 43 -10.06 -12.51 1.35
CA THR A 43 -8.78 -13.23 1.25
C THR A 43 -7.54 -12.35 1.24
N ALA A 44 -6.55 -12.74 2.06
CA ALA A 44 -5.15 -12.52 1.75
C ALA A 44 -4.96 -12.97 0.29
N ASN A 45 -4.81 -12.02 -0.63
CA ASN A 45 -4.68 -12.39 -2.04
C ASN A 45 -3.25 -12.89 -2.22
N ASN A 46 -3.08 -14.18 -1.99
CA ASN A 46 -1.91 -14.92 -2.42
C ASN A 46 -2.12 -15.19 -3.91
N PHE A 47 -1.52 -14.34 -4.73
CA PHE A 47 -1.57 -14.50 -6.17
C PHE A 47 -0.60 -15.60 -6.61
N ASP A 48 -0.88 -16.25 -7.74
CA ASP A 48 0.04 -17.23 -8.35
C ASP A 48 1.41 -16.61 -8.67
N SER A 49 1.47 -15.28 -8.83
CA SER A 49 2.69 -14.48 -9.00
C SER A 49 3.59 -14.42 -7.76
N GLY A 50 3.09 -14.88 -6.60
CA GLY A 50 3.73 -14.74 -5.30
C GLY A 50 3.46 -13.40 -4.59
N LEU A 51 2.66 -12.51 -5.17
CA LEU A 51 2.21 -11.29 -4.48
C LEU A 51 1.36 -11.66 -3.26
N GLN A 52 1.63 -11.00 -2.13
CA GLN A 52 0.87 -11.10 -0.91
C GLN A 52 0.55 -9.69 -0.41
N ILE A 53 -0.73 -9.34 -0.42
CA ILE A 53 -1.26 -7.99 -0.14
C ILE A 53 -2.49 -8.08 0.76
N GLN A 54 -2.69 -7.08 1.61
CA GLN A 54 -3.78 -7.04 2.58
C GLN A 54 -4.20 -5.61 2.90
N ASN A 55 -5.52 -5.38 2.91
CA ASN A 55 -6.11 -4.20 3.53
C ASN A 55 -6.29 -4.43 5.02
N TYR A 56 -5.94 -3.45 5.84
CA TYR A 56 -6.19 -3.43 7.28
C TYR A 56 -7.10 -2.27 7.65
N GLN A 57 -7.97 -2.50 8.64
CA GLN A 57 -8.85 -1.50 9.24
C GLN A 57 -8.64 -1.46 10.75
N ASN A 58 -8.93 -0.31 11.36
CA ASN A 58 -8.87 -0.16 12.81
C ASN A 58 -10.09 0.63 13.29
N ALA A 59 -10.74 0.15 14.36
CA ALA A 59 -11.92 0.80 14.91
C ALA A 59 -11.65 2.22 15.43
N THR A 60 -10.41 2.54 15.80
CA THR A 60 -9.99 3.91 16.17
C THR A 60 -9.74 4.80 14.95
N HIS A 61 -9.61 4.20 13.76
CA HIS A 61 -9.45 4.88 12.47
C HIS A 61 -10.53 4.41 11.46
N PRO A 62 -11.84 4.60 11.75
CA PRO A 62 -12.94 3.94 11.03
C PRO A 62 -13.09 4.34 9.55
N ASN A 63 -12.42 5.43 9.13
CA ASN A 63 -12.41 5.92 7.76
C ASN A 63 -11.04 5.77 7.09
N HIS A 64 -10.14 4.95 7.65
CA HIS A 64 -8.83 4.72 7.10
C HIS A 64 -8.58 3.24 6.81
N THR A 65 -7.98 2.98 5.66
CA THR A 65 -7.51 1.65 5.26
C THR A 65 -6.00 1.70 4.98
N VAL A 66 -5.25 0.77 5.57
CA VAL A 66 -3.83 0.57 5.24
C VAL A 66 -3.70 -0.60 4.27
N ILE A 67 -3.07 -0.36 3.12
CA ILE A 67 -2.73 -1.39 2.14
C ILE A 67 -1.30 -1.86 2.43
N ALA A 68 -1.13 -3.05 2.97
CA ALA A 68 0.20 -3.62 3.25
C ALA A 68 0.59 -4.64 2.17
N ILE A 69 1.85 -4.62 1.75
CA ILE A 69 2.40 -5.53 0.74
C ILE A 69 3.62 -6.25 1.32
N ALA A 70 3.59 -7.57 1.32
CA ALA A 70 4.74 -8.39 1.67
C ALA A 70 5.77 -8.36 0.53
N GLY A 71 7.05 -8.37 0.88
CA GLY A 71 8.10 -8.71 -0.08
C GLY A 71 8.22 -10.22 -0.30
N THR A 72 9.27 -10.63 -1.01
CA THR A 72 9.60 -12.06 -1.18
C THR A 72 10.24 -12.63 0.08
N ASN A 73 9.80 -13.81 0.50
CA ASN A 73 10.46 -14.61 1.55
C ASN A 73 11.81 -15.15 1.03
N GLY A 74 12.84 -14.31 1.05
CA GLY A 74 14.16 -14.61 0.50
C GLY A 74 15.17 -13.52 0.81
N LEU A 75 15.35 -13.20 2.09
CA LEU A 75 16.28 -12.15 2.56
C LEU A 75 17.77 -12.46 2.30
N ASN A 76 18.11 -13.65 1.82
CA ASN A 76 19.47 -14.00 1.41
C ASN A 76 19.80 -13.58 -0.03
N ASP A 77 18.82 -13.07 -0.79
CA ASP A 77 18.93 -12.82 -2.24
C ASP A 77 18.67 -11.35 -2.62
N TRP A 78 18.68 -10.41 -1.66
CA TRP A 78 18.47 -8.98 -1.95
C TRP A 78 19.56 -8.39 -2.84
N ASP A 79 20.80 -8.84 -2.70
CA ASP A 79 21.92 -8.41 -3.55
C ASP A 79 21.90 -9.07 -4.95
N ASP A 80 21.21 -10.21 -5.11
CA ASP A 80 21.20 -11.01 -6.35
C ASP A 80 19.88 -10.93 -7.15
N ASN A 81 18.79 -10.36 -6.60
CA ASN A 81 17.49 -10.26 -7.30
C ASN A 81 17.43 -9.08 -8.30
N VAL A 82 18.11 -9.31 -9.42
CA VAL A 82 18.24 -8.46 -10.63
C VAL A 82 16.90 -8.09 -11.31
N SER A 83 15.78 -8.74 -11.01
CA SER A 83 14.51 -8.51 -11.72
C SER A 83 13.82 -7.17 -11.42
N PHE A 84 14.22 -6.48 -10.34
CA PHE A 84 13.86 -5.07 -10.09
C PHE A 84 14.74 -4.08 -10.85
N ILE A 85 15.99 -4.46 -11.07
CA ILE A 85 17.02 -3.65 -11.74
C ILE A 85 16.76 -3.57 -13.25
N THR A 86 16.00 -4.52 -13.82
CA THR A 86 15.66 -4.54 -15.26
C THR A 86 14.58 -3.55 -15.69
N GLY A 87 13.88 -2.87 -14.75
CA GLY A 87 12.96 -1.77 -15.05
C GLY A 87 11.60 -2.16 -15.67
N GLY A 88 11.25 -3.45 -15.66
CA GLY A 88 9.98 -3.94 -16.23
C GLY A 88 8.81 -3.92 -15.24
N LEU A 89 7.62 -3.58 -15.73
CA LEU A 89 6.37 -3.67 -14.96
C LEU A 89 5.96 -5.15 -14.76
N SER A 90 6.45 -5.78 -13.69
CA SER A 90 6.17 -7.19 -13.40
C SER A 90 4.68 -7.47 -13.10
N GLU A 91 4.30 -8.74 -13.14
CA GLU A 91 2.93 -9.17 -12.82
C GLU A 91 2.51 -8.77 -11.39
N GLN A 92 3.43 -8.85 -10.40
CA GLN A 92 3.15 -8.44 -9.03
C GLN A 92 2.85 -6.93 -8.93
N PHE A 93 3.54 -6.08 -9.71
CA PHE A 93 3.21 -4.65 -9.77
C PHE A 93 1.82 -4.43 -10.37
N GLN A 94 1.50 -5.09 -11.48
CA GLN A 94 0.22 -4.94 -12.15
C GLN A 94 -0.93 -5.35 -11.23
N GLN A 95 -0.80 -6.50 -10.57
CA GLN A 95 -1.80 -7.00 -9.63
C GLN A 95 -1.96 -6.08 -8.42
N ALA A 96 -0.87 -5.60 -7.83
CA ALA A 96 -0.93 -4.72 -6.66
C ALA A 96 -1.53 -3.34 -7.00
N LEU A 97 -1.17 -2.74 -8.14
CA LEU A 97 -1.77 -1.50 -8.64
C LEU A 97 -3.26 -1.69 -8.94
N THR A 98 -3.65 -2.83 -9.53
CA THR A 98 -5.05 -3.17 -9.78
C THR A 98 -5.83 -3.31 -8.48
N TYR A 99 -5.25 -4.00 -7.49
CA TYR A 99 -5.87 -4.21 -6.19
C TYR A 99 -6.08 -2.89 -5.44
N ALA A 100 -5.07 -2.00 -5.44
CA ALA A 100 -5.19 -0.67 -4.87
C ALA A 100 -6.27 0.16 -5.60
N ALA A 101 -6.26 0.18 -6.94
CA ALA A 101 -7.26 0.90 -7.72
C ALA A 101 -8.69 0.40 -7.41
N GLN A 102 -8.90 -0.91 -7.39
CA GLN A 102 -10.19 -1.52 -7.03
C GLN A 102 -10.64 -1.13 -5.63
N THR A 103 -9.73 -1.21 -4.66
CA THR A 103 -9.99 -0.88 -3.25
C THR A 103 -10.45 0.58 -3.12
N ILE A 104 -9.70 1.52 -3.69
CA ILE A 104 -9.98 2.95 -3.59
C ILE A 104 -11.26 3.31 -4.36
N ASP A 105 -11.42 2.81 -5.59
CA ASP A 105 -12.60 3.10 -6.42
C ASP A 105 -13.90 2.55 -5.80
N THR A 106 -13.87 1.35 -5.24
CA THR A 106 -15.02 0.76 -4.53
C THR A 106 -15.39 1.58 -3.30
N ALA A 107 -14.40 1.99 -2.52
CA ALA A 107 -14.63 2.81 -1.33
C ALA A 107 -15.16 4.21 -1.67
N ALA A 108 -14.66 4.83 -2.75
CA ALA A 108 -15.14 6.12 -3.24
C ALA A 108 -16.62 6.03 -3.64
N LYS A 109 -17.00 5.05 -4.46
CA LYS A 109 -18.39 4.82 -4.87
C LYS A 109 -19.32 4.60 -3.68
N ASN A 110 -18.91 3.74 -2.74
CA ASN A 110 -19.71 3.47 -1.54
C ASN A 110 -19.89 4.72 -0.67
N SER A 111 -18.89 5.61 -0.61
CA SER A 111 -18.97 6.85 0.17
C SER A 111 -19.96 7.84 -0.44
N GLU A 112 -19.95 7.97 -1.78
CA GLU A 112 -20.92 8.79 -2.52
C GLU A 112 -22.36 8.27 -2.34
N ASP A 113 -22.56 6.97 -2.49
CA ASP A 113 -23.88 6.33 -2.37
C ASP A 113 -24.47 6.45 -0.97
N THR A 114 -23.62 6.38 0.06
CA THR A 114 -24.05 6.37 1.47
C THR A 114 -23.96 7.74 2.15
N LYS A 115 -23.40 8.77 1.48
CA LYS A 115 -23.06 10.07 2.07
C LYS A 115 -22.25 9.93 3.37
N THR A 116 -21.39 8.93 3.44
CA THR A 116 -20.50 8.71 4.59
C THR A 116 -19.22 9.54 4.45
N ALA A 117 -18.47 9.68 5.54
CA ALA A 117 -17.20 10.41 5.53
C ALA A 117 -16.23 9.79 4.52
N ASN A 118 -15.45 10.63 3.85
CA ASN A 118 -14.46 10.22 2.84
C ASN A 118 -13.53 9.14 3.42
N LYS A 119 -13.39 8.04 2.67
CA LYS A 119 -12.42 6.98 2.97
C LYS A 119 -11.03 7.42 2.57
N THR A 120 -10.08 7.19 3.46
CA THR A 120 -8.69 7.59 3.30
C THR A 120 -7.79 6.36 3.31
N PHE A 121 -6.63 6.46 2.66
CA PHE A 121 -5.75 5.31 2.43
C PHE A 121 -4.30 5.64 2.76
N SER A 122 -3.58 4.63 3.24
CA SER A 122 -2.12 4.63 3.30
C SER A 122 -1.59 3.30 2.79
N VAL A 123 -0.31 3.26 2.44
CA VAL A 123 0.35 2.06 1.93
C VAL A 123 1.63 1.76 2.68
N THR A 124 1.94 0.49 2.88
CA THR A 124 3.17 0.07 3.56
C THR A 124 3.74 -1.22 2.99
N GLY A 125 5.05 -1.43 3.15
CA GLY A 125 5.69 -2.66 2.71
C GLY A 125 7.19 -2.70 3.01
N HIS A 126 7.73 -3.91 3.09
CA HIS A 126 9.16 -4.19 3.28
C HIS A 126 9.80 -4.81 2.03
N SER A 127 11.08 -4.53 1.80
CA SER A 127 11.86 -5.11 0.70
C SER A 127 11.15 -4.89 -0.65
N LEU A 128 10.95 -5.95 -1.43
CA LEU A 128 10.13 -5.97 -2.64
C LEU A 128 8.76 -5.29 -2.45
N GLY A 129 8.06 -5.62 -1.36
CA GLY A 129 6.75 -5.04 -1.05
C GLY A 129 6.81 -3.53 -0.83
N GLY A 130 7.94 -3.03 -0.32
CA GLY A 130 8.21 -1.60 -0.22
C GLY A 130 8.35 -0.90 -1.59
N GLY A 131 8.97 -1.56 -2.57
CA GLY A 131 9.03 -1.02 -3.95
C GLY A 131 7.64 -0.97 -4.61
N ILE A 132 6.82 -1.99 -4.39
CA ILE A 132 5.42 -2.01 -4.85
C ILE A 132 4.60 -0.92 -4.15
N ALA A 133 4.76 -0.77 -2.83
CA ALA A 133 4.13 0.28 -2.04
C ALA A 133 4.48 1.68 -2.55
N GLN A 134 5.74 1.93 -2.93
CA GLN A 134 6.17 3.18 -3.55
C GLN A 134 5.46 3.46 -4.88
N ALA A 135 5.30 2.45 -5.74
CA ALA A 135 4.58 2.62 -7.00
C ALA A 135 3.09 2.94 -6.76
N ILE A 136 2.44 2.27 -5.81
CA ILE A 136 1.04 2.54 -5.41
C ILE A 136 0.91 3.97 -4.87
N ALA A 137 1.79 4.36 -3.94
CA ALA A 137 1.81 5.71 -3.36
C ALA A 137 1.93 6.78 -4.45
N TYR A 138 2.86 6.60 -5.38
CA TYR A 138 3.05 7.51 -6.51
C TYR A 138 1.82 7.56 -7.44
N THR A 139 1.22 6.41 -7.73
CA THR A 139 0.11 6.29 -8.69
C THR A 139 -1.16 6.99 -8.20
N PHE A 140 -1.51 6.76 -6.94
CA PHE A 140 -2.79 7.18 -6.35
C PHE A 140 -2.63 8.29 -5.32
N GLY A 141 -1.42 8.87 -5.19
CA GLY A 141 -1.05 9.91 -4.22
C GLY A 141 -1.33 9.53 -2.78
N LEU A 142 -1.05 8.28 -2.41
CA LEU A 142 -1.21 7.80 -1.03
C LEU A 142 0.00 8.16 -0.18
N ASN A 143 -0.24 8.33 1.11
CA ASN A 143 0.84 8.38 2.09
C ASN A 143 1.25 6.98 2.57
N GLY A 144 2.40 6.85 3.23
CA GLY A 144 2.87 5.53 3.65
C GLY A 144 4.26 5.50 4.27
N VAL A 145 4.68 4.28 4.61
CA VAL A 145 6.06 3.96 5.05
C VAL A 145 6.55 2.77 4.26
N THR A 146 7.79 2.83 3.80
CA THR A 146 8.45 1.67 3.19
C THR A 146 9.76 1.36 3.89
N LEU A 147 10.05 0.07 4.05
CA LEU A 147 11.18 -0.44 4.80
C LEU A 147 12.12 -1.19 3.84
N ASP A 148 13.39 -0.79 3.75
CA ASP A 148 14.40 -1.42 2.88
C ASP A 148 13.93 -1.63 1.42
N ALA A 149 13.22 -0.64 0.87
CA ALA A 149 12.65 -0.72 -0.48
C ALA A 149 13.71 -0.46 -1.58
N PRO A 150 13.57 -1.07 -2.78
CA PRO A 150 14.58 -0.96 -3.84
C PRO A 150 14.44 0.32 -4.68
N GLY A 151 13.38 1.10 -4.47
CA GLY A 151 13.01 2.22 -5.33
C GLY A 151 12.07 1.81 -6.47
N ALA A 152 11.05 2.62 -6.76
CA ALA A 152 10.10 2.39 -7.85
C ALA A 152 10.29 3.33 -9.07
N SER A 153 11.32 4.18 -9.06
CA SER A 153 11.48 5.27 -10.03
C SER A 153 11.57 4.79 -11.48
N ALA A 154 12.38 3.77 -11.76
CA ALA A 154 12.52 3.20 -13.10
C ALA A 154 11.20 2.60 -13.61
N ILE A 155 10.41 2.03 -12.70
CA ILE A 155 9.14 1.36 -13.02
C ILE A 155 8.09 2.41 -13.39
N VAL A 156 7.91 3.44 -12.57
CA VAL A 156 6.91 4.50 -12.83
C VAL A 156 7.27 5.37 -14.04
N ALA A 157 8.55 5.40 -14.44
CA ALA A 157 9.02 6.04 -15.66
C ALA A 157 8.85 5.19 -16.93
N SER A 158 8.63 3.87 -16.82
CA SER A 158 8.54 2.96 -17.96
C SER A 158 7.30 3.20 -18.84
N LYS A 159 7.39 2.86 -20.13
CA LYS A 159 6.25 3.02 -21.07
C LYS A 159 5.13 2.04 -20.75
N GLU A 160 5.50 0.83 -20.35
CA GLU A 160 4.61 -0.26 -19.95
C GLU A 160 3.74 0.18 -18.78
N TYR A 161 4.35 0.80 -17.76
CA TYR A 161 3.62 1.40 -16.65
C TYR A 161 2.63 2.46 -17.12
N GLN A 162 3.05 3.40 -17.97
CA GLN A 162 2.15 4.46 -18.44
C GLN A 162 0.95 3.91 -19.22
N VAL A 163 1.14 2.89 -20.06
CA VAL A 163 0.05 2.20 -20.78
C VAL A 163 -0.88 1.48 -19.80
N PHE A 164 -0.31 0.81 -18.81
CA PHE A 164 -1.08 0.08 -17.80
C PHE A 164 -1.89 1.02 -16.90
N ILE A 165 -1.34 2.17 -16.49
CA ILE A 165 -2.08 3.16 -15.71
C ILE A 165 -3.21 3.78 -16.53
N ALA A 166 -3.04 3.98 -17.84
CA ALA A 166 -4.12 4.47 -18.69
C ALA A 166 -5.33 3.52 -18.70
N SER A 167 -5.10 2.20 -18.78
CA SER A 167 -6.19 1.22 -18.72
C SER A 167 -6.82 1.11 -17.32
N LEU A 168 -6.03 1.25 -16.24
CA LEU A 168 -6.57 1.32 -14.88
C LEU A 168 -7.43 2.57 -14.67
N LYS A 169 -7.04 3.73 -15.21
CA LYS A 169 -7.83 4.97 -15.14
C LYS A 169 -9.19 4.82 -15.80
N GLU A 170 -9.27 4.12 -16.94
CA GLU A 170 -10.53 3.83 -17.61
C GLU A 170 -11.42 2.91 -16.77
N LYS A 171 -10.82 1.90 -16.13
CA LYS A 171 -11.54 0.87 -15.37
C LYS A 171 -11.97 1.30 -13.96
N TYR A 172 -11.14 2.09 -13.29
CA TYR A 172 -11.29 2.52 -11.88
C TYR A 172 -11.11 4.03 -11.74
N PRO A 173 -11.95 4.85 -12.39
CA PRO A 173 -11.73 6.30 -12.48
C PRO A 173 -11.70 6.99 -11.12
N ASN A 174 -12.47 6.52 -10.13
CA ASN A 174 -12.55 7.19 -8.83
C ASN A 174 -11.28 6.97 -7.97
N ALA A 175 -10.48 5.97 -8.30
CA ALA A 175 -9.17 5.76 -7.66
C ALA A 175 -8.18 6.90 -7.93
N PHE A 176 -8.39 7.70 -8.99
CA PHE A 176 -7.47 8.76 -9.43
C PHE A 176 -7.97 10.18 -9.14
N ASN A 177 -9.23 10.33 -8.68
CA ASN A 177 -9.91 11.63 -8.58
C ASN A 177 -10.01 12.18 -7.13
N ASN A 178 -9.70 11.38 -6.09
CA ASN A 178 -10.07 11.67 -4.69
C ASN A 178 -8.90 11.90 -3.72
N ILE A 179 -7.82 12.55 -4.16
CA ILE A 179 -6.55 12.56 -3.41
C ILE A 179 -6.29 13.84 -2.58
N GLU A 180 -7.21 14.80 -2.53
CA GLU A 180 -6.99 16.04 -1.76
C GLU A 180 -7.23 15.89 -0.24
N ASP A 181 -7.81 14.78 0.21
CA ASP A 181 -8.25 14.56 1.61
C ASP A 181 -7.49 13.46 2.39
N THR A 182 -6.38 12.92 1.85
CA THR A 182 -5.58 11.91 2.58
C THR A 182 -4.95 12.53 3.84
N PRO A 183 -5.08 11.89 5.03
CA PRO A 183 -4.60 12.48 6.27
C PRO A 183 -3.10 12.72 6.18
N ASN A 184 -2.72 13.93 6.62
CA ASN A 184 -1.37 14.45 6.56
C ASN A 184 -0.50 13.69 7.57
N VAL A 185 0.04 12.53 7.18
CA VAL A 185 1.08 11.82 7.95
C VAL A 185 2.45 12.42 7.63
N GLY A 186 2.62 13.70 7.94
CA GLY A 186 3.91 14.37 7.83
C GLY A 186 4.58 14.19 6.47
N GLU A 187 3.96 14.77 5.43
CA GLU A 187 4.58 15.17 4.15
C GLU A 187 5.46 14.12 3.43
N HIS A 188 4.86 13.41 2.47
CA HIS A 188 5.48 12.50 1.49
C HIS A 188 6.07 11.18 2.04
N LEU A 189 5.62 10.07 1.46
CA LEU A 189 6.11 8.69 1.67
C LEU A 189 7.53 8.59 2.25
N LEU A 190 7.65 8.09 3.49
CA LEU A 190 8.94 7.93 4.15
C LEU A 190 9.59 6.59 3.79
N ILE A 191 10.87 6.65 3.45
CA ILE A 191 11.70 5.50 3.13
C ILE A 191 12.69 5.29 4.28
N PHE A 192 12.57 4.18 5.02
CA PHE A 192 13.60 3.75 5.95
C PHE A 192 14.56 2.82 5.23
N VAL A 193 15.84 3.22 5.16
CA VAL A 193 16.94 2.39 4.65
C VAL A 193 17.79 1.99 5.84
N ARG A 194 18.10 0.69 5.98
CA ARG A 194 19.15 0.23 6.91
C ARG A 194 20.51 0.86 6.59
N ASN A 195 20.86 1.96 7.24
CA ASN A 195 22.26 2.36 7.38
C ASN A 195 22.88 1.50 8.48
N VAL A 196 23.47 0.36 8.10
CA VAL A 196 24.21 -0.48 9.02
C VAL A 196 25.65 -0.61 8.51
N HIS A 197 26.49 0.35 8.88
CA HIS A 197 27.90 0.08 9.11
C HIS A 197 28.03 -0.39 10.56
N TRP A 198 28.38 -1.67 10.75
CA TRP A 198 29.15 -2.12 11.90
C TRP A 198 30.54 -2.47 11.39
#